data_AF-A0A810CVG1-F1
#
_entry.id   AF-A0A810CVG1-F1
#
_cell.length_a   1.000
_cell.length_b   1.000
_cell.length_c   1.000
_cell.angle_alpha   90.00
_cell.angle_beta   90.00
_cell.angle_gamma   90.00
#
_symmetry.space_group_name_H-M   'P 1'
#
loop_
_entity.id
_entity.type
_entity.pdbx_description
1 polymer ?
#
loop_
_entity_poly.entity_id
_entity_poly.type
_entity_poly.pdbx_seq_one_letter_code
_entity_poly.pdbx_strand_id
1 'polypeptide(L)'
;MLKYIFVFTALALVPCGGALAEPFSINDALKQAVRTNPGVGEASANRRATESELRQTQSTLLPQVRVEARWGPEKFDQSAAVSTGTALPVPIVGNGSWRNGSQESVVVRQILFDGFASIHDIWRQTARVNAAAFRVRERTELIALDAAEAYVDVVRYLRLVTLSEQNVVTHEKIFSNVNTRFSGGRAGEGDLEQARERVENARATLAEFRRSLEESRARFRKVVGLEPINLRFPGPLGGLPTTRDEALATTVRFNPTIQAAQADADAAKHAFRVTDGAFVPTFSLEGRATHNDNTYPYLGVTHDDYSGKVVMSWDVFRGGQDVWRRSEMSERYVESTARHARLQRDAIESIDKAWAARTVTVTRIAALTRQLEADRKTIAAFQKEYELGQRSLIDLLNAQNQYFNALVSLTSARGVVVFADYQLLAAMGTLLEYLKSPPPVDAAPVDLGVFGTPDYKAPTLRVKLPQTGSEPLNVPVPAPERVPARLGYASEAPEPDAFKDRWPTRSNLPTMVGASEWITQQRSTDDPVILNTSPATAYAADRKPHWLATAFEPVQR
;
A
#
# COMPACT_ATOMS: atom_id res chain seq x y z
N MET A 1 51.89 50.73 30.44
CA MET A 1 51.24 50.46 31.75
C MET A 1 49.86 49.90 31.49
N LEU A 2 49.44 48.91 32.29
CA LEU A 2 48.14 48.20 32.31
C LEU A 2 47.90 47.21 31.15
N LYS A 3 47.38 46.00 31.37
CA LYS A 3 47.46 44.99 32.46
C LYS A 3 46.73 43.78 31.85
N TYR A 4 47.40 42.63 31.80
CA TYR A 4 46.83 41.36 31.36
C TYR A 4 45.70 40.92 32.32
N ILE A 5 44.57 40.47 31.78
CA ILE A 5 43.57 39.68 32.50
C ILE A 5 43.40 38.37 31.73
N PHE A 6 44.10 37.33 32.21
CA PHE A 6 43.84 35.94 31.84
C PHE A 6 42.57 35.49 32.58
N VAL A 7 41.51 35.20 31.84
CA VAL A 7 40.32 34.52 32.36
C VAL A 7 40.59 33.02 32.29
N PHE A 8 40.79 32.41 33.46
CA PHE A 8 40.86 30.97 33.65
C PHE A 8 39.44 30.41 33.57
N THR A 9 39.06 29.84 32.43
CA THR A 9 37.77 29.15 32.30
C THR A 9 37.92 27.75 32.88
N ALA A 10 37.34 27.53 34.06
CA ALA A 10 37.26 26.22 34.70
C ALA A 10 36.48 25.24 33.82
N LEU A 11 37.15 24.19 33.37
CA LEU A 11 36.56 23.06 32.66
C LEU A 11 35.70 22.27 33.67
N ALA A 12 34.40 22.56 33.71
CA ALA A 12 33.44 21.77 34.44
C ALA A 12 33.29 20.41 33.74
N LEU A 13 33.94 19.38 34.30
CA LEU A 13 33.69 17.99 33.98
C LEU A 13 32.23 17.68 34.37
N VAL A 14 31.32 17.73 33.39
CA VAL A 14 29.97 17.18 33.56
C VAL A 14 30.15 15.66 33.65
N PRO A 15 29.79 15.02 34.78
CA PRO A 15 29.77 13.57 34.83
C PRO A 15 28.71 13.11 33.84
N CYS A 16 29.16 12.47 32.76
CA CYS A 16 28.30 11.73 31.86
C CYS A 16 27.75 10.55 32.66
N GLY A 17 26.70 10.80 33.45
CA GLY A 17 25.91 9.76 34.07
C GLY A 17 25.37 8.92 32.92
N GLY A 18 25.81 7.67 32.84
CA GLY A 18 25.21 6.69 31.96
C GLY A 18 23.74 6.58 32.34
N ALA A 19 22.89 7.34 31.66
CA ALA A 19 21.48 7.06 31.62
C ALA A 19 21.38 5.64 31.05
N LEU A 20 21.14 4.66 31.92
CA LEU A 20 20.75 3.33 31.50
C LEU A 20 19.56 3.54 30.57
N ALA A 21 19.78 3.38 29.27
CA ALA A 21 18.77 3.62 28.26
C ALA A 21 17.49 2.87 28.66
N GLU A 22 16.40 3.60 28.84
CA GLU A 22 15.13 3.01 29.28
C GLU A 22 14.77 1.84 28.35
N PRO A 23 14.33 0.70 28.90
CA PRO A 23 14.01 -0.48 28.09
C PRO A 23 12.90 -0.14 27.11
N PHE A 24 13.17 -0.35 25.81
CA PHE A 24 12.22 -0.03 24.75
C PHE A 24 11.10 -1.07 24.75
N SER A 25 9.88 -0.64 25.10
CA SER A 25 8.74 -1.55 25.22
C SER A 25 8.00 -1.72 23.90
N ILE A 26 7.18 -2.78 23.81
CA ILE A 26 6.31 -3.00 22.65
C ILE A 26 5.38 -1.81 22.40
N ASN A 27 4.83 -1.20 23.45
CA ASN A 27 3.94 -0.04 23.32
C ASN A 27 4.66 1.17 22.71
N ASP A 28 5.96 1.33 23.00
CA ASP A 28 6.78 2.40 22.41
C ASP A 28 7.04 2.12 20.93
N ALA A 29 7.29 0.87 20.57
CA ALA A 29 7.42 0.44 19.17
C ALA A 29 6.16 0.75 18.36
N LEU A 30 4.98 0.43 18.91
CA LEU A 30 3.70 0.68 18.25
C LEU A 30 3.43 2.18 18.10
N LYS A 31 3.63 2.97 19.15
CA LYS A 31 3.46 4.43 19.11
C LYS A 31 4.42 5.07 18.12
N GLN A 32 5.66 4.59 18.06
CA GLN A 32 6.65 5.05 17.10
C GLN A 32 6.19 4.74 15.67
N ALA A 33 5.83 3.49 15.38
CA ALA A 33 5.40 3.07 14.05
C ALA A 33 4.16 3.85 13.57
N VAL A 34 3.17 4.06 14.43
CA VAL A 34 1.96 4.86 14.09
C VAL A 34 2.30 6.30 13.72
N ARG A 35 3.35 6.89 14.33
CA ARG A 35 3.75 8.28 14.09
C ARG A 35 4.65 8.45 12.86
N THR A 36 5.55 7.50 12.61
CA THR A 36 6.63 7.67 11.63
C THR A 36 6.43 6.86 10.35
N ASN A 37 5.58 5.83 10.36
CA ASN A 37 5.45 4.95 9.21
C ASN A 37 4.78 5.67 8.02
N PRO A 38 5.39 5.65 6.82
CA PRO A 38 4.86 6.37 5.66
C PRO A 38 3.49 5.88 5.22
N GLY A 39 3.11 4.63 5.52
CA GLY A 39 1.80 4.08 5.19
C GLY A 39 0.63 4.80 5.89
N VAL A 40 0.85 5.39 7.07
CA VAL A 40 -0.14 6.25 7.74
C VAL A 40 -0.24 7.60 7.00
N GLY A 41 0.91 8.14 6.59
CA GLY A 41 1.01 9.39 5.82
C GLY A 41 0.32 9.32 4.46
N GLU A 42 0.48 8.21 3.74
CA GLU A 42 -0.18 7.92 2.46
C GLU A 42 -1.71 7.92 2.60
N ALA A 43 -2.24 7.16 3.57
CA ALA A 43 -3.67 7.10 3.82
C ALA A 43 -4.23 8.48 4.22
N SER A 44 -3.50 9.20 5.07
CA SER A 44 -3.86 10.56 5.51
C SER A 44 -3.87 11.55 4.35
N ALA A 45 -2.88 11.48 3.45
CA ALA A 45 -2.84 12.31 2.24
C ALA A 45 -4.01 12.01 1.30
N ASN A 46 -4.36 10.73 1.10
CA ASN A 46 -5.52 10.33 0.31
C ASN A 46 -6.83 10.85 0.90
N ARG A 47 -6.98 10.83 2.23
CA ARG A 47 -8.15 11.42 2.92
C ARG A 47 -8.25 12.92 2.67
N ARG A 48 -7.15 13.68 2.79
CA ARG A 48 -7.12 15.14 2.50
C ARG A 48 -7.39 15.46 1.03
N ALA A 49 -6.94 14.61 0.11
CA ALA A 49 -7.29 14.70 -1.31
C ALA A 49 -8.80 14.51 -1.53
N THR A 50 -9.38 13.46 -0.92
CA THR A 50 -10.83 13.20 -0.97
C THR A 50 -11.64 14.35 -0.34
N GLU A 51 -11.14 14.97 0.74
CA GLU A 51 -11.77 16.16 1.31
C GLU A 51 -11.73 17.35 0.35
N SER A 52 -10.66 17.48 -0.44
CA SER A 52 -10.57 18.50 -1.48
C SER A 52 -11.56 18.24 -2.63
N GLU A 53 -11.83 16.97 -2.97
CA GLU A 53 -12.92 16.60 -3.91
C GLU A 53 -14.29 17.01 -3.36
N LEU A 54 -14.55 16.78 -2.06
CA LEU A 54 -15.78 17.26 -1.42
C LEU A 54 -15.94 18.78 -1.56
N ARG A 55 -14.87 19.55 -1.32
CA ARG A 55 -14.90 21.02 -1.47
C ARG A 55 -15.10 21.46 -2.92
N GLN A 56 -14.59 20.70 -3.90
CA GLN A 56 -14.87 20.95 -5.33
C GLN A 56 -16.36 20.75 -5.63
N THR A 57 -16.95 19.65 -5.14
CA THR A 57 -18.39 19.41 -5.28
C THR A 57 -19.22 20.48 -4.56
N GLN A 58 -18.86 20.91 -3.35
CA GLN A 58 -19.56 22.01 -2.67
C GLN A 58 -19.51 23.32 -3.47
N SER A 59 -18.46 23.54 -4.27
CA SER A 59 -18.30 24.75 -5.07
C SER A 59 -19.27 24.81 -6.26
N THR A 60 -19.92 23.70 -6.64
CA THR A 60 -20.93 23.70 -7.70
C THR A 60 -22.23 24.42 -7.30
N LEU A 61 -22.49 24.54 -6.00
CA LEU A 61 -23.64 25.28 -5.47
C LEU A 61 -23.42 26.80 -5.42
N LEU A 62 -22.18 27.25 -5.67
CA LEU A 62 -21.82 28.66 -5.62
C LEU A 62 -22.01 29.33 -6.99
N PRO A 63 -22.15 30.68 -7.01
CA PRO A 63 -22.07 31.43 -8.25
C PRO A 63 -20.76 31.14 -8.98
N GLN A 64 -20.86 30.62 -10.18
CA GLN A 64 -19.74 30.40 -11.08
C GLN A 64 -19.59 31.63 -11.97
N VAL A 65 -18.42 32.27 -11.88
CA VAL A 65 -18.09 33.44 -12.70
C VAL A 65 -17.10 33.01 -13.77
N ARG A 66 -17.46 33.21 -15.03
CA ARG A 66 -16.62 32.94 -16.19
C ARG A 66 -16.38 34.23 -16.95
N VAL A 67 -15.12 34.55 -17.17
CA VAL A 67 -14.71 35.66 -18.04
C VAL A 67 -14.16 35.06 -19.33
N GLU A 68 -14.70 35.46 -20.47
CA GLU A 68 -14.18 35.10 -21.78
C GLU A 68 -13.73 36.37 -22.49
N ALA A 69 -12.54 36.36 -23.07
CA ALA A 69 -12.09 37.37 -24.01
C ALA A 69 -11.72 36.68 -25.32
N ARG A 70 -12.22 37.20 -26.42
CA ARG A 70 -11.95 36.73 -27.78
C ARG A 70 -11.43 37.92 -28.57
N TRP A 71 -10.30 37.74 -29.25
CA TRP A 71 -9.72 38.75 -30.12
C TRP A 71 -9.16 38.03 -31.35
N GLY A 72 -9.32 38.62 -32.52
CA GLY A 72 -8.75 38.04 -33.74
C GLY A 72 -9.35 38.61 -35.02
N PRO A 73 -8.71 38.32 -36.17
CA PRO A 73 -9.26 38.66 -37.46
C PRO A 73 -10.45 37.73 -37.77
N GLU A 74 -11.61 38.32 -37.97
CA GLU A 74 -12.84 37.63 -38.38
C GLU A 74 -13.22 38.11 -39.77
N LYS A 75 -13.67 37.16 -40.62
CA LYS A 75 -14.22 37.45 -41.94
C LYS A 75 -15.66 36.97 -41.96
N PHE A 76 -16.58 37.87 -42.28
CA PHE A 76 -17.99 37.59 -42.42
C PHE A 76 -18.42 37.81 -43.87
N ASP A 77 -18.91 36.74 -44.51
CA ASP A 77 -19.53 36.80 -45.83
C ASP A 77 -21.05 36.72 -45.62
N GLN A 78 -21.77 37.83 -45.76
CA GLN A 78 -23.23 37.87 -45.62
C GLN A 78 -23.91 38.41 -46.86
N SER A 79 -24.82 37.60 -47.40
CA SER A 79 -25.86 38.05 -48.33
C SER A 79 -27.04 38.58 -47.52
N ALA A 80 -27.44 39.83 -47.78
CA ALA A 80 -28.54 40.48 -47.07
C ALA A 80 -29.87 39.72 -47.24
N ALA A 81 -30.62 39.54 -46.15
CA ALA A 81 -32.07 39.39 -46.21
C ALA A 81 -32.68 40.74 -45.77
N VAL A 82 -33.22 41.48 -46.73
CA VAL A 82 -34.01 42.70 -46.47
C VAL A 82 -35.29 42.28 -45.77
N SER A 83 -35.44 42.64 -44.49
CA SER A 83 -36.75 42.64 -43.83
C SER A 83 -37.38 44.03 -44.03
N THR A 84 -38.37 44.11 -44.92
CA THR A 84 -39.20 45.31 -45.09
C THR A 84 -40.15 45.47 -43.90
N GLY A 85 -39.78 46.31 -42.93
CA GLY A 85 -40.68 46.75 -41.87
C GLY A 85 -39.98 47.42 -40.68
N THR A 86 -40.06 48.76 -40.62
CA THR A 86 -39.82 49.61 -39.44
C THR A 86 -38.49 49.42 -38.68
N ALA A 87 -37.45 50.06 -39.20
CA ALA A 87 -36.40 50.81 -38.49
C ALA A 87 -35.81 50.24 -37.18
N LEU A 88 -34.77 49.43 -37.33
CA LEU A 88 -33.51 49.59 -36.60
C LEU A 88 -32.41 49.73 -37.66
N PRO A 89 -31.43 50.66 -37.55
CA PRO A 89 -30.33 50.72 -38.50
C PRO A 89 -29.45 49.48 -38.29
N VAL A 90 -29.70 48.42 -39.06
CA VAL A 90 -28.79 47.29 -39.16
C VAL A 90 -27.60 47.77 -40.00
N PRO A 91 -26.35 47.76 -39.48
CA PRO A 91 -25.19 48.16 -40.27
C PRO A 91 -25.11 47.30 -41.54
N ILE A 92 -25.05 47.98 -42.68
CA ILE A 92 -25.08 47.38 -44.02
C ILE A 92 -23.75 46.67 -44.28
N VAL A 93 -23.86 45.35 -44.50
CA VAL A 93 -23.03 44.41 -45.29
C VAL A 93 -21.54 44.78 -45.51
N GLY A 94 -20.65 44.03 -44.85
CA GLY A 94 -19.23 43.96 -45.18
C GLY A 94 -18.97 43.03 -46.39
N ASN A 95 -18.12 43.48 -47.32
CA ASN A 95 -17.77 42.79 -48.57
C ASN A 95 -16.74 41.65 -48.39
N GLY A 96 -16.90 40.79 -47.37
CA GLY A 96 -15.94 39.71 -47.09
C GLY A 96 -14.52 40.16 -46.71
N SER A 97 -14.40 41.37 -46.13
CA SER A 97 -13.13 41.93 -45.63
C SER A 97 -12.75 41.33 -44.27
N TRP A 98 -11.49 40.97 -44.08
CA TRP A 98 -10.94 40.64 -42.76
C TRP A 98 -11.01 41.87 -41.84
N ARG A 99 -11.45 41.67 -40.59
CA ARG A 99 -11.52 42.71 -39.57
C ARG A 99 -11.06 42.18 -38.23
N ASN A 100 -10.34 43.00 -37.47
CA ASN A 100 -10.01 42.66 -36.10
C ASN A 100 -11.19 43.03 -35.22
N GLY A 101 -11.87 42.02 -34.68
CA GLY A 101 -12.92 42.17 -33.67
C GLY A 101 -12.41 41.75 -32.30
N SER A 102 -13.03 42.29 -31.25
CA SER A 102 -12.86 41.81 -29.89
C SER A 102 -14.21 41.67 -29.20
N GLN A 103 -14.34 40.59 -28.42
CA GLN A 103 -15.50 40.30 -27.61
C GLN A 103 -15.05 39.91 -26.21
N GLU A 104 -15.53 40.65 -25.21
CA GLU A 104 -15.29 40.39 -23.79
C GLU A 104 -16.64 40.05 -23.15
N SER A 105 -16.74 38.93 -22.43
CA SER A 105 -17.97 38.54 -21.76
C SER A 105 -17.72 38.05 -20.35
N VAL A 106 -18.61 38.45 -19.44
CA VAL A 106 -18.68 37.95 -18.08
C VAL A 106 -20.01 37.22 -17.92
N VAL A 107 -19.95 35.94 -17.58
CA VAL A 107 -21.12 35.09 -17.34
C VAL A 107 -21.10 34.63 -15.89
N VAL A 108 -22.14 34.96 -15.14
CA VAL A 108 -22.39 34.49 -13.79
C VAL A 108 -23.53 33.50 -13.83
N ARG A 109 -23.30 32.26 -13.37
CA ARG A 109 -24.32 31.22 -13.30
C ARG A 109 -24.41 30.66 -11.89
N GLN A 110 -25.63 30.55 -11.35
CA GLN A 110 -25.88 29.91 -10.07
C GLN A 110 -27.05 28.91 -10.21
N ILE A 111 -26.85 27.67 -9.75
CA ILE A 111 -27.92 26.68 -9.71
C ILE A 111 -28.89 27.07 -8.58
N LEU A 112 -30.18 27.10 -8.89
CA LEU A 112 -31.25 27.31 -7.91
C LEU A 112 -31.87 25.97 -7.50
N PHE A 113 -32.05 25.06 -8.45
CA PHE A 113 -32.61 23.73 -8.23
C PHE A 113 -32.18 22.78 -9.35
N ASP A 114 -31.80 21.56 -9.01
CA ASP A 114 -31.38 20.52 -9.95
C ASP A 114 -31.93 19.13 -9.57
N GLY A 115 -33.12 19.09 -8.94
CA GLY A 115 -33.68 17.84 -8.44
C GLY A 115 -32.95 17.27 -7.23
N PHE A 116 -32.24 18.11 -6.47
CA PHE A 116 -31.39 17.73 -5.34
C PHE A 116 -30.17 16.87 -5.73
N ALA A 117 -29.82 16.79 -7.02
CA ALA A 117 -28.67 16.04 -7.48
C ALA A 117 -27.37 16.57 -6.85
N SER A 118 -27.17 17.88 -6.81
CA SER A 118 -25.98 18.49 -6.19
C SER A 118 -25.91 18.23 -4.69
N ILE A 119 -27.05 18.20 -3.98
CA ILE A 119 -27.08 17.89 -2.54
C ILE A 119 -26.71 16.42 -2.30
N HIS A 120 -27.29 15.51 -3.07
CA HIS A 120 -26.92 14.10 -3.03
C HIS A 120 -25.46 13.87 -3.42
N ASP A 121 -24.90 14.66 -4.34
CA ASP A 121 -23.49 14.58 -4.67
C ASP A 121 -22.59 15.04 -3.51
N ILE A 122 -22.97 16.10 -2.78
CA ILE A 122 -22.26 16.52 -1.55
C ILE A 122 -22.30 15.40 -0.50
N TRP A 123 -23.46 14.77 -0.28
CA TRP A 123 -23.56 13.64 0.66
C TRP A 123 -22.76 12.42 0.19
N ARG A 124 -22.73 12.14 -1.12
CA ARG A 124 -21.86 11.11 -1.71
C ARG A 124 -20.39 11.40 -1.40
N GLN A 125 -19.92 12.61 -1.67
CA GLN A 125 -18.53 12.98 -1.40
C GLN A 125 -18.22 12.97 0.10
N THR A 126 -19.18 13.38 0.94
CA THR A 126 -19.02 13.33 2.40
C THR A 126 -18.85 11.90 2.88
N ALA A 127 -19.68 10.97 2.39
CA ALA A 127 -19.54 9.55 2.69
C ALA A 127 -18.20 8.98 2.19
N ARG A 128 -17.69 9.43 1.02
CA ARG A 128 -16.34 9.08 0.54
C ARG A 128 -15.24 9.60 1.48
N VAL A 129 -15.34 10.83 2.00
CA VAL A 129 -14.39 11.35 2.99
C VAL A 129 -14.45 10.53 4.28
N ASN A 130 -15.64 10.18 4.75
CA ASN A 130 -15.81 9.32 5.94
C ASN A 130 -15.20 7.94 5.72
N ALA A 131 -15.42 7.32 4.56
CA ALA A 131 -14.79 6.06 4.20
C ALA A 131 -13.26 6.17 4.16
N ALA A 132 -12.72 7.25 3.61
CA ALA A 132 -11.29 7.53 3.64
C ALA A 132 -10.75 7.72 5.07
N ALA A 133 -11.48 8.42 5.94
CA ALA A 133 -11.11 8.60 7.35
C ALA A 133 -11.07 7.26 8.11
N PHE A 134 -12.08 6.40 7.93
CA PHE A 134 -12.06 5.05 8.51
C PHE A 134 -10.93 4.18 7.94
N ARG A 135 -10.58 4.31 6.65
CA ARG A 135 -9.39 3.65 6.08
C ARG A 135 -8.08 4.17 6.68
N VAL A 136 -7.97 5.46 7.03
CA VAL A 136 -6.81 5.96 7.79
C VAL A 136 -6.72 5.24 9.14
N ARG A 137 -7.84 5.14 9.86
CA ARG A 137 -7.88 4.40 11.14
C ARG A 137 -7.49 2.94 10.96
N GLU A 138 -8.11 2.23 10.02
CA GLU A 138 -7.78 0.84 9.68
C GLU A 138 -6.29 0.66 9.37
N ARG A 139 -5.74 1.50 8.49
CA ARG A 139 -4.32 1.42 8.11
C ARG A 139 -3.41 1.65 9.31
N THR A 140 -3.81 2.54 10.21
CA THR A 140 -3.05 2.83 11.43
C THR A 140 -3.08 1.65 12.41
N GLU A 141 -4.24 1.01 12.60
CA GLU A 141 -4.39 -0.22 13.40
C GLU A 141 -3.53 -1.37 12.83
N LEU A 142 -3.55 -1.56 11.51
CA LEU A 142 -2.74 -2.59 10.83
C LEU A 142 -1.23 -2.32 10.95
N ILE A 143 -0.79 -1.07 10.83
CA ILE A 143 0.63 -0.72 11.01
C ILE A 143 1.07 -0.94 12.46
N ALA A 144 0.19 -0.63 13.43
CA ALA A 144 0.46 -0.95 14.84
C ALA A 144 0.56 -2.48 15.05
N LEU A 145 -0.31 -3.27 14.41
CA LEU A 145 -0.23 -4.73 14.45
C LEU A 145 1.06 -5.27 13.80
N ASP A 146 1.45 -4.75 12.63
CA ASP A 146 2.70 -5.10 11.96
C ASP A 146 3.92 -4.80 12.85
N ALA A 147 3.88 -3.69 13.59
CA ALA A 147 4.91 -3.31 14.55
C ALA A 147 4.94 -4.27 15.75
N ALA A 148 3.78 -4.71 16.23
CA ALA A 148 3.68 -5.71 17.30
C ALA A 148 4.28 -7.05 16.87
N GLU A 149 3.96 -7.51 15.66
CA GLU A 149 4.52 -8.74 15.09
C GLU A 149 6.04 -8.65 14.99
N ALA A 150 6.55 -7.57 14.39
CA ALA A 150 7.99 -7.37 14.22
C ALA A 150 8.73 -7.31 15.56
N TYR A 151 8.14 -6.64 16.57
CA TYR A 151 8.71 -6.59 17.93
C TYR A 151 8.75 -7.98 18.57
N VAL A 152 7.62 -8.71 18.54
CA VAL A 152 7.51 -10.05 19.12
C VAL A 152 8.49 -11.02 18.46
N ASP A 153 8.64 -10.93 17.14
CA ASP A 153 9.57 -11.78 16.39
C ASP A 153 11.04 -11.52 16.76
N VAL A 154 11.48 -10.27 16.86
CA VAL A 154 12.87 -9.97 17.26
C VAL A 154 13.14 -10.53 18.65
N VAL A 155 12.25 -10.27 19.61
CA VAL A 155 12.39 -10.77 20.98
C VAL A 155 12.39 -12.30 21.02
N ARG A 156 11.51 -12.94 20.24
CA ARG A 156 11.43 -14.40 20.12
C ARG A 156 12.72 -14.98 19.57
N TYR A 157 13.24 -14.45 18.47
CA TYR A 157 14.48 -14.95 17.87
C TYR A 157 15.72 -14.64 18.70
N LEU A 158 15.77 -13.50 19.41
CA LEU A 158 16.81 -13.25 20.41
C LEU A 158 16.84 -14.38 21.45
N ARG A 159 15.67 -14.77 21.97
CA ARG A 159 15.58 -15.87 22.94
C ARG A 159 15.96 -17.22 22.33
N LEU A 160 15.53 -17.52 21.11
CA LEU A 160 15.85 -18.77 20.42
C LEU A 160 17.36 -18.89 20.12
N VAL A 161 18.02 -17.80 19.73
CA VAL A 161 19.49 -17.77 19.57
C VAL A 161 20.17 -18.08 20.89
N THR A 162 19.79 -17.44 22.00
CA THR A 162 20.36 -17.74 23.32
C THR A 162 20.15 -19.19 23.75
N LEU A 163 18.96 -19.75 23.48
CA LEU A 163 18.66 -21.16 23.78
C LEU A 163 19.51 -22.11 22.91
N SER A 164 19.70 -21.79 21.63
CA SER A 164 20.55 -22.58 20.73
C SER A 164 22.03 -22.49 21.08
N GLU A 165 22.53 -21.35 21.54
CA GLU A 165 23.89 -21.22 22.06
C GLU A 165 24.09 -22.12 23.28
N GLN A 166 23.13 -22.15 24.20
CA GLN A 166 23.15 -23.07 25.35
C GLN A 166 23.09 -24.53 24.91
N ASN A 167 22.35 -24.85 23.85
CA ASN A 167 22.25 -26.20 23.30
C ASN A 167 23.58 -26.65 22.69
N VAL A 168 24.27 -25.79 21.92
CA VAL A 168 25.62 -26.06 21.40
C VAL A 168 26.58 -26.35 22.55
N VAL A 169 26.62 -25.49 23.58
CA VAL A 169 27.48 -25.70 24.75
C VAL A 169 27.17 -27.01 25.47
N THR A 170 25.90 -27.42 25.53
CA THR A 170 25.49 -28.69 26.14
C THR A 170 25.99 -29.89 25.34
N HIS A 171 25.82 -29.87 24.01
CA HIS A 171 26.32 -30.94 23.14
C HIS A 171 27.84 -31.00 23.08
N GLU A 172 28.54 -29.87 23.12
CA GLU A 172 30.01 -29.83 23.21
C GLU A 172 30.54 -30.47 24.49
N LYS A 173 29.86 -30.26 25.63
CA LYS A 173 30.19 -30.95 26.89
C LYS A 173 29.98 -32.45 26.79
N ILE A 174 28.87 -32.90 26.19
CA ILE A 174 28.61 -34.33 25.98
C ILE A 174 29.68 -34.93 25.07
N PHE A 175 30.00 -34.28 23.94
CA PHE A 175 31.06 -34.70 23.04
C PHE A 175 32.43 -34.81 23.74
N SER A 176 32.80 -33.82 24.55
CA SER A 176 34.04 -33.85 25.32
C SER A 176 34.09 -35.06 26.26
N ASN A 177 33.00 -35.36 26.97
CA ASN A 177 32.91 -36.52 27.85
C ASN A 177 33.00 -37.85 27.09
N VAL A 178 32.32 -37.96 25.94
CA VAL A 178 32.37 -39.15 25.08
C VAL A 178 33.78 -39.35 24.52
N ASN A 179 34.44 -38.28 24.07
CA ASN A 179 35.81 -38.31 23.56
C ASN A 179 36.79 -38.81 24.63
N THR A 180 36.69 -38.33 25.87
CA THR A 180 37.51 -38.84 26.98
C THR A 180 37.27 -40.33 27.25
N ARG A 181 36.01 -40.80 27.16
CA ARG A 181 35.69 -42.23 27.32
C ARG A 181 36.24 -43.07 26.17
N PHE A 182 36.15 -42.59 24.94
CA PHE A 182 36.70 -43.24 23.75
C PHE A 182 38.23 -43.36 23.83
N SER A 183 38.95 -42.28 24.15
CA SER A 183 40.40 -42.31 24.35
C SER A 183 40.84 -43.24 25.49
N GLY A 184 39.97 -43.43 26.49
CA GLY A 184 40.17 -44.38 27.58
C GLY A 184 39.73 -45.83 27.27
N GLY A 185 39.28 -46.13 26.05
CA GLY A 185 38.82 -47.46 25.62
C GLY A 185 37.46 -47.89 26.17
N ARG A 186 36.64 -46.97 26.68
CA ARG A 186 35.34 -47.23 27.33
C ARG A 186 34.12 -46.78 26.52
N ALA A 187 34.31 -46.31 25.30
CA ALA A 187 33.25 -45.97 24.35
C ALA A 187 33.66 -46.40 22.94
N GLY A 188 32.68 -46.64 22.06
CA GLY A 188 32.93 -47.03 20.66
C GLY A 188 33.14 -45.82 19.74
N GLU A 189 33.71 -46.05 18.55
CA GLU A 189 33.87 -45.01 17.52
C GLU A 189 32.52 -44.45 17.05
N GLY A 190 31.49 -45.29 16.98
CA GLY A 190 30.12 -44.87 16.65
C GLY A 190 29.54 -43.85 17.65
N ASP A 191 29.80 -44.00 18.95
CA ASP A 191 29.36 -43.05 19.97
C ASP A 191 30.05 -41.67 19.80
N LEU A 192 31.34 -41.68 19.45
CA LEU A 192 32.12 -40.47 19.20
C LEU A 192 31.57 -39.71 17.99
N GLU A 193 31.38 -40.40 16.87
CA GLU A 193 30.86 -39.77 15.65
C GLU A 193 29.40 -39.34 15.79
N GLN A 194 28.58 -40.07 16.55
CA GLN A 194 27.22 -39.65 16.87
C GLN A 194 27.21 -38.38 17.74
N ALA A 195 28.09 -38.27 18.74
CA ALA A 195 28.20 -37.04 19.53
C ALA A 195 28.71 -35.86 18.68
N ARG A 196 29.65 -36.10 17.76
CA ARG A 196 30.16 -35.10 16.81
C ARG A 196 29.03 -34.59 15.90
N GLU A 197 28.25 -35.49 15.32
CA GLU A 197 27.08 -35.15 14.48
C GLU A 197 26.13 -34.21 15.22
N ARG A 198 25.79 -34.51 16.49
CA ARG A 198 24.89 -33.67 17.29
C ARG A 198 25.43 -32.27 17.55
N VAL A 199 26.73 -32.11 17.74
CA VAL A 199 27.36 -30.79 17.88
C VAL A 199 27.21 -30.00 16.57
N GLU A 200 27.50 -30.61 15.43
CA GLU A 200 27.38 -29.94 14.13
C GLU A 200 25.92 -29.61 13.77
N ASN A 201 24.97 -30.49 14.11
CA ASN A 201 23.54 -30.21 13.96
C ASN A 201 23.08 -29.02 14.84
N ALA A 202 23.55 -28.95 16.09
CA ALA A 202 23.25 -27.83 16.98
C ALA A 202 23.83 -26.50 16.46
N ARG A 203 25.04 -26.53 15.88
CA ARG A 203 25.68 -25.37 15.24
C ARG A 203 24.92 -24.90 14.00
N ALA A 204 24.49 -25.83 13.14
CA ALA A 204 23.65 -25.52 11.97
C ALA A 204 22.32 -24.86 12.39
N THR A 205 21.68 -25.40 13.42
CA THR A 205 20.43 -24.84 13.99
C THR A 205 20.64 -23.43 14.57
N LEU A 206 21.76 -23.19 15.25
CA LEU A 206 22.12 -21.85 15.74
C LEU A 206 22.31 -20.85 14.58
N ALA A 207 22.98 -21.25 13.50
CA ALA A 207 23.16 -20.41 12.33
C ALA A 207 21.83 -20.00 11.71
N GLU A 208 20.86 -20.92 11.63
CA GLU A 208 19.53 -20.67 11.11
C GLU A 208 18.71 -19.68 11.97
N PHE A 209 18.78 -19.81 13.31
CA PHE A 209 18.15 -18.83 14.20
C PHE A 209 18.82 -17.46 14.15
N ARG A 210 20.14 -17.39 13.94
CA ARG A 210 20.84 -16.11 13.73
C ARG A 210 20.40 -15.44 12.43
N ARG A 211 20.26 -16.19 11.35
CA ARG A 211 19.69 -15.68 10.08
C ARG A 211 18.29 -15.13 10.30
N SER A 212 17.42 -15.89 10.96
CA SER A 212 16.04 -15.47 11.25
C SER A 212 15.98 -14.23 12.16
N LEU A 213 16.92 -14.09 13.10
CA LEU A 213 17.06 -12.89 13.91
C LEU A 213 17.38 -11.67 13.03
N GLU A 214 18.33 -11.76 12.12
CA GLU A 214 18.65 -10.66 11.20
C GLU A 214 17.47 -10.26 10.31
N GLU A 215 16.70 -11.24 9.82
CA GLU A 215 15.47 -10.98 9.06
C GLU A 215 14.42 -10.25 9.90
N SER A 216 14.21 -10.68 11.15
CA SER A 216 13.28 -10.02 12.07
C SER A 216 13.72 -8.58 12.39
N ARG A 217 15.04 -8.33 12.53
CA ARG A 217 15.60 -6.99 12.74
C ARG A 217 15.39 -6.09 11.52
N ALA A 218 15.56 -6.63 10.31
CA ALA A 218 15.27 -5.91 9.08
C ALA A 218 13.77 -5.54 8.98
N ARG A 219 12.87 -6.48 9.30
CA ARG A 219 11.42 -6.21 9.34
C ARG A 219 11.07 -5.14 10.38
N PHE A 220 11.65 -5.21 11.57
CA PHE A 220 11.47 -4.22 12.62
C PHE A 220 11.89 -2.82 12.18
N ARG A 221 13.07 -2.69 11.58
CA ARG A 221 13.54 -1.41 11.01
C ARG A 221 12.60 -0.87 9.95
N LYS A 222 12.10 -1.73 9.06
CA LYS A 222 11.15 -1.33 8.00
C LYS A 222 9.86 -0.74 8.58
N VAL A 223 9.32 -1.32 9.65
CA VAL A 223 8.01 -0.94 10.19
C VAL A 223 8.11 0.19 11.23
N VAL A 224 9.06 0.08 12.16
CA VAL A 224 9.23 1.01 13.30
C VAL A 224 10.20 2.16 12.97
N GLY A 225 11.12 1.95 12.04
CA GLY A 225 12.10 2.97 11.63
C GLY A 225 13.30 3.12 12.57
N LEU A 226 13.46 2.24 13.57
CA LEU A 226 14.56 2.27 14.56
C LEU A 226 15.28 0.93 14.62
N GLU A 227 16.53 0.92 15.12
CA GLU A 227 17.25 -0.30 15.42
C GLU A 227 16.68 -0.94 16.72
N PRO A 228 16.45 -2.27 16.76
CA PRO A 228 15.92 -2.94 17.94
C PRO A 228 16.98 -3.10 19.04
N ILE A 229 17.13 -2.08 19.88
CA ILE A 229 18.08 -2.04 21.01
C ILE A 229 17.30 -2.16 22.33
N ASN A 230 17.83 -2.92 23.29
CA ASN A 230 17.28 -3.06 24.65
C ASN A 230 15.78 -3.46 24.72
N LEU A 231 15.36 -4.37 23.84
CA LEU A 231 13.98 -4.86 23.82
C LEU A 231 13.68 -5.76 25.03
N ARG A 232 12.49 -5.62 25.60
CA ARG A 232 12.00 -6.46 26.71
C ARG A 232 10.96 -7.48 26.23
N PHE A 233 10.96 -8.68 26.82
CA PHE A 233 9.91 -9.66 26.54
C PHE A 233 8.53 -9.13 26.95
N PRO A 234 7.54 -9.09 26.02
CA PRO A 234 6.22 -8.56 26.33
C PRO A 234 5.48 -9.53 27.27
N GLY A 235 4.85 -8.96 28.30
CA GLY A 235 3.94 -9.70 29.18
C GLY A 235 2.57 -9.92 28.53
N PRO A 236 1.71 -10.75 29.14
CA PRO A 236 0.32 -10.88 28.72
C PRO A 236 -0.41 -9.53 28.83
N LEU A 237 -1.31 -9.28 27.89
CA LEU A 237 -2.10 -8.05 27.87
C LEU A 237 -3.26 -8.14 28.88
N GLY A 238 -3.44 -7.05 29.66
CA GLY A 238 -4.63 -6.86 30.50
C GLY A 238 -5.75 -6.17 29.73
N GLY A 239 -7.00 -6.31 30.20
CA GLY A 239 -8.16 -5.60 29.63
C GLY A 239 -8.69 -6.15 28.31
N LEU A 240 -8.35 -7.40 27.97
CA LEU A 240 -8.93 -8.09 26.80
C LEU A 240 -10.35 -8.59 27.11
N PRO A 241 -11.22 -8.73 26.08
CA PRO A 241 -12.53 -9.35 26.23
C PRO A 241 -12.42 -10.74 26.87
N THR A 242 -13.33 -11.03 27.78
CA THR A 242 -13.34 -12.29 28.54
C THR A 242 -14.03 -13.41 27.76
N THR A 243 -14.91 -13.05 26.83
CA THR A 243 -15.67 -13.97 26.00
C THR A 243 -15.54 -13.63 24.52
N ARG A 244 -15.72 -14.64 23.67
CA ARG A 244 -15.76 -14.47 22.21
C ARG A 244 -16.88 -13.51 21.79
N ASP A 245 -18.06 -13.63 22.40
CA ASP A 245 -19.24 -12.85 22.03
C ASP A 245 -19.07 -11.36 22.36
N GLU A 246 -18.37 -11.04 23.46
CA GLU A 246 -17.97 -9.67 23.80
C GLU A 246 -17.02 -9.07 22.74
N ALA A 247 -16.05 -9.85 22.26
CA ALA A 247 -15.15 -9.42 21.19
C ALA A 247 -15.90 -9.18 19.86
N LEU A 248 -16.85 -10.05 19.52
CA LEU A 248 -17.69 -9.90 18.33
C LEU A 248 -18.60 -8.66 18.41
N ALA A 249 -19.26 -8.44 19.55
CA ALA A 249 -20.10 -7.27 19.77
C ALA A 249 -19.31 -5.96 19.64
N THR A 250 -18.08 -5.94 20.16
CA THR A 250 -17.16 -4.80 20.04
C THR A 250 -16.75 -4.59 18.58
N THR A 251 -16.41 -5.66 17.86
CA THR A 251 -15.99 -5.62 16.45
C THR A 251 -17.04 -4.99 15.55
N VAL A 252 -18.30 -5.43 15.65
CA VAL A 252 -19.39 -4.90 14.80
C VAL A 252 -19.57 -3.39 14.99
N ARG A 253 -19.25 -2.85 16.16
CA ARG A 253 -19.41 -1.43 16.49
C ARG A 253 -18.20 -0.57 16.14
N PHE A 254 -16.99 -1.08 16.36
CA PHE A 254 -15.77 -0.27 16.35
C PHE A 254 -14.77 -0.64 15.24
N ASN A 255 -14.97 -1.73 14.52
CA ASN A 255 -14.06 -2.13 13.46
C ASN A 255 -14.06 -1.10 12.31
N PRO A 256 -12.91 -0.48 12.00
CA PRO A 256 -12.83 0.58 10.99
C PRO A 256 -13.06 0.06 9.56
N THR A 257 -12.73 -1.20 9.26
CA THR A 257 -13.00 -1.82 7.94
C THR A 257 -14.50 -1.91 7.67
N ILE A 258 -15.30 -2.30 8.68
CA ILE A 258 -16.77 -2.34 8.58
C ILE A 258 -17.32 -0.92 8.41
N GLN A 259 -16.84 0.04 9.21
CA GLN A 259 -17.27 1.44 9.12
C GLN A 259 -16.93 2.08 7.77
N ALA A 260 -15.74 1.79 7.21
CA ALA A 260 -15.35 2.24 5.89
C ALA A 260 -16.26 1.67 4.80
N ALA A 261 -16.56 0.37 4.87
CA ALA A 261 -17.43 -0.31 3.91
C ALA A 261 -18.89 0.16 3.98
N GLN A 262 -19.38 0.48 5.18
CA GLN A 262 -20.68 1.11 5.37
C GLN A 262 -20.71 2.50 4.72
N ALA A 263 -19.69 3.32 4.96
CA ALA A 263 -19.58 4.64 4.34
C ALA A 263 -19.45 4.57 2.80
N ASP A 264 -18.78 3.55 2.24
CA ASP A 264 -18.78 3.30 0.80
C ASP A 264 -20.19 2.96 0.27
N ALA A 265 -20.95 2.14 1.01
CA ALA A 265 -22.35 1.83 0.66
C ALA A 265 -23.25 3.06 0.72
N ASP A 266 -23.05 3.95 1.69
CA ASP A 266 -23.74 5.24 1.77
C ASP A 266 -23.35 6.17 0.61
N ALA A 267 -22.08 6.18 0.20
CA ALA A 267 -21.64 6.90 -0.99
C ALA A 267 -22.33 6.36 -2.26
N ALA A 268 -22.40 5.04 -2.43
CA ALA A 268 -23.08 4.41 -3.56
C ALA A 268 -24.60 4.69 -3.56
N LYS A 269 -25.23 4.69 -2.37
CA LYS A 269 -26.64 5.05 -2.19
C LYS A 269 -26.91 6.48 -2.65
N HIS A 270 -26.07 7.42 -2.25
CA HIS A 270 -26.19 8.81 -2.68
C HIS A 270 -25.88 8.98 -4.17
N ALA A 271 -24.92 8.23 -4.72
CA ALA A 271 -24.64 8.21 -6.15
C ALA A 271 -25.84 7.72 -6.97
N PHE A 272 -26.59 6.73 -6.48
CA PHE A 272 -27.87 6.33 -7.06
C PHE A 272 -28.91 7.47 -6.99
N ARG A 273 -29.02 8.16 -5.85
CA ARG A 273 -29.95 9.31 -5.69
C ARG A 273 -29.61 10.52 -6.56
N VAL A 274 -28.34 10.75 -6.89
CA VAL A 274 -27.94 11.78 -7.87
C VAL A 274 -28.64 11.57 -9.22
N THR A 275 -28.94 10.32 -9.60
CA THR A 275 -29.62 10.03 -10.87
C THR A 275 -31.07 10.49 -10.91
N ASP A 276 -31.71 10.74 -9.75
CA ASP A 276 -33.09 11.25 -9.67
C ASP A 276 -33.19 12.65 -10.32
N GLY A 277 -32.12 13.46 -10.27
CA GLY A 277 -32.11 14.82 -10.83
C GLY A 277 -32.25 14.90 -12.34
N ALA A 278 -31.91 13.84 -13.08
CA ALA A 278 -32.10 13.84 -14.54
C ALA A 278 -33.56 13.69 -14.98
N PHE A 279 -34.45 13.28 -14.08
CA PHE A 279 -35.88 13.10 -14.37
C PHE A 279 -36.71 14.35 -14.04
N VAL A 280 -36.07 15.46 -13.64
CA VAL A 280 -36.72 16.72 -13.28
C VAL A 280 -36.00 17.91 -13.92
N PRO A 281 -36.69 19.05 -14.12
CA PRO A 281 -36.05 20.24 -14.66
C PRO A 281 -35.02 20.85 -13.70
N THR A 282 -33.96 21.41 -14.26
CA THR A 282 -32.98 22.23 -13.55
C THR A 282 -33.31 23.71 -13.76
N PHE A 283 -33.28 24.49 -12.68
CA PHE A 283 -33.42 25.95 -12.69
C PHE A 283 -32.08 26.59 -12.29
N SER A 284 -31.64 27.56 -13.08
CA SER A 284 -30.44 28.35 -12.79
C SER A 284 -30.69 29.83 -13.00
N LEU A 285 -30.01 30.66 -12.22
CA LEU A 285 -29.93 32.10 -12.43
C LEU A 285 -28.69 32.38 -13.28
N GLU A 286 -28.87 33.01 -14.44
CA GLU A 286 -27.80 33.38 -15.36
C GLU A 286 -27.78 34.89 -15.59
N GLY A 287 -26.67 35.52 -15.24
CA GLY A 287 -26.33 36.89 -15.61
C GLY A 287 -25.25 36.89 -16.67
N ARG A 288 -25.41 37.66 -17.74
CA ARG A 288 -24.39 37.86 -18.78
C ARG A 288 -24.21 39.34 -19.07
N ALA A 289 -22.97 39.80 -19.08
CA ALA A 289 -22.55 41.10 -19.59
C ALA A 289 -21.53 40.87 -20.70
N THR A 290 -21.76 41.42 -21.90
CA THR A 290 -20.86 41.28 -23.04
C THR A 290 -20.56 42.64 -23.62
N HIS A 291 -19.28 42.95 -23.82
CA HIS A 291 -18.78 44.08 -24.58
C HIS A 291 -18.27 43.56 -25.93
N ASN A 292 -18.82 44.08 -27.02
CA ASN A 292 -18.39 43.76 -28.37
C ASN A 292 -17.81 45.01 -29.01
N ASP A 293 -16.65 44.87 -29.66
CA ASP A 293 -16.06 45.91 -30.49
C ASP A 293 -15.74 45.34 -31.86
N ASN A 294 -16.40 45.89 -32.89
CA ASN A 294 -16.18 45.54 -34.29
C ASN A 294 -16.38 44.02 -34.61
N THR A 295 -17.26 43.35 -33.88
CA THR A 295 -17.65 41.94 -34.06
C THR A 295 -19.07 41.85 -34.65
N TYR A 296 -19.36 40.86 -35.49
CA TYR A 296 -20.70 40.68 -36.06
C TYR A 296 -21.77 40.41 -34.98
N PRO A 297 -22.96 41.05 -35.02
CA PRO A 297 -23.50 41.98 -36.05
C PRO A 297 -23.12 43.46 -35.88
N TYR A 298 -22.39 43.81 -34.83
CA TYR A 298 -22.02 45.17 -34.44
C TYR A 298 -20.74 45.62 -35.16
N LEU A 299 -20.83 45.77 -36.49
CA LEU A 299 -19.70 46.12 -37.34
C LEU A 299 -19.35 47.62 -37.24
N GLY A 300 -18.08 47.94 -36.96
CA GLY A 300 -17.58 49.32 -36.89
C GLY A 300 -18.12 50.15 -35.72
N VAL A 301 -18.75 49.51 -34.73
CA VAL A 301 -19.29 50.14 -33.53
C VAL A 301 -19.01 49.26 -32.31
N THR A 302 -19.00 49.87 -31.14
CA THR A 302 -19.02 49.17 -29.85
C THR A 302 -20.46 48.88 -29.42
N HIS A 303 -20.71 47.72 -28.83
CA HIS A 303 -22.03 47.33 -28.35
C HIS A 303 -21.97 46.53 -27.04
N ASP A 304 -22.75 46.98 -26.06
CA ASP A 304 -22.84 46.38 -24.73
C ASP A 304 -24.18 45.67 -24.55
N ASP A 305 -24.13 44.37 -24.25
CA ASP A 305 -25.28 43.52 -23.96
C ASP A 305 -25.30 43.11 -22.49
N TYR A 306 -26.40 43.38 -21.78
CA TYR A 306 -26.62 42.92 -20.41
C TYR A 306 -27.90 42.08 -20.33
N SER A 307 -27.85 40.94 -19.65
CA SER A 307 -29.04 40.11 -19.41
C SER A 307 -28.99 39.41 -18.07
N GLY A 308 -30.14 39.29 -17.42
CA GLY A 308 -30.37 38.46 -16.24
C GLY A 308 -31.60 37.59 -16.47
N LYS A 309 -31.43 36.27 -16.44
CA LYS A 309 -32.49 35.31 -16.78
C LYS A 309 -32.52 34.18 -15.77
N VAL A 310 -33.73 33.70 -15.46
CA VAL A 310 -33.90 32.37 -14.87
C VAL A 310 -34.04 31.39 -16.02
N VAL A 311 -33.12 30.43 -16.10
CA VAL A 311 -33.07 29.44 -17.18
C VAL A 311 -33.55 28.10 -16.61
N MET A 312 -34.66 27.62 -17.16
CA MET A 312 -35.12 26.24 -16.97
C MET A 312 -34.54 25.39 -18.10
N SER A 313 -33.90 24.27 -17.75
CA SER A 313 -33.41 23.27 -18.69
C SER A 313 -33.91 21.89 -18.28
N TRP A 314 -34.45 21.11 -19.21
CA TRP A 314 -34.90 19.75 -18.96
C TRP A 314 -34.71 18.85 -20.19
N ASP A 315 -33.82 17.87 -20.05
CA ASP A 315 -33.63 16.85 -21.06
C ASP A 315 -34.71 15.77 -20.91
N VAL A 316 -35.90 15.98 -21.50
CA VAL A 316 -37.06 15.07 -21.32
C VAL A 316 -36.80 13.65 -21.84
N PHE A 317 -36.00 13.51 -22.91
CA PHE A 317 -35.68 12.21 -23.49
C PHE A 317 -34.27 12.21 -24.11
N ARG A 318 -33.40 11.36 -23.57
CA ARG A 318 -32.00 11.16 -24.04
C ARG A 318 -31.76 9.77 -24.61
N GLY A 319 -32.71 9.25 -25.39
CA GLY A 319 -32.60 7.90 -25.96
C GLY A 319 -32.56 6.79 -24.91
N GLY A 320 -33.17 7.00 -23.73
CA GLY A 320 -33.15 6.07 -22.60
C GLY A 320 -31.87 6.07 -21.75
N GLN A 321 -30.89 6.92 -22.05
CA GLN A 321 -29.61 6.98 -21.32
C GLN A 321 -29.78 7.11 -19.80
N ASP A 322 -30.69 7.97 -19.33
CA ASP A 322 -30.88 8.21 -17.90
C ASP A 322 -31.51 7.02 -17.18
N VAL A 323 -32.37 6.26 -17.86
CA VAL A 323 -32.97 5.02 -17.33
C VAL A 323 -31.89 3.97 -17.12
N TRP A 324 -31.03 3.75 -18.13
CA TRP A 324 -29.94 2.78 -18.04
C TRP A 324 -28.88 3.21 -17.02
N ARG A 325 -28.55 4.50 -16.94
CA ARG A 325 -27.66 5.04 -15.90
C ARG A 325 -28.22 4.83 -14.50
N ARG A 326 -29.52 5.04 -14.28
CA ARG A 326 -30.17 4.78 -12.99
C ARG A 326 -30.13 3.30 -12.64
N SER A 327 -30.38 2.41 -13.61
CA SER A 327 -30.25 0.97 -13.44
C SER A 327 -28.83 0.56 -13.08
N GLU A 328 -27.81 1.09 -13.77
CA GLU A 328 -26.40 0.87 -13.45
C GLU A 328 -26.09 1.28 -12.00
N MET A 329 -26.47 2.50 -11.60
CA MET A 329 -26.19 2.99 -10.26
C MET A 329 -26.93 2.23 -9.16
N SER A 330 -28.11 1.66 -9.46
CA SER A 330 -28.81 0.74 -8.57
C SER A 330 -27.98 -0.51 -8.31
N GLU A 331 -27.45 -1.14 -9.37
CA GLU A 331 -26.59 -2.32 -9.24
C GLU A 331 -25.26 -2.00 -8.55
N ARG A 332 -24.68 -0.81 -8.75
CA ARG A 332 -23.51 -0.35 -7.99
C ARG A 332 -23.78 -0.20 -6.50
N TYR A 333 -24.98 0.25 -6.12
CA TYR A 333 -25.41 0.28 -4.73
C TYR A 333 -25.58 -1.14 -4.15
N VAL A 334 -26.19 -2.06 -4.89
CA VAL A 334 -26.30 -3.47 -4.50
C VAL A 334 -24.89 -4.10 -4.35
N GLU A 335 -23.98 -3.85 -5.28
CA GLU A 335 -22.59 -4.29 -5.21
C GLU A 335 -21.90 -3.81 -3.92
N SER A 336 -22.07 -2.53 -3.57
CA SER A 336 -21.43 -1.95 -2.38
C SER A 336 -22.03 -2.47 -1.08
N THR A 337 -23.35 -2.72 -1.04
CA THR A 337 -24.01 -3.33 0.14
C THR A 337 -23.61 -4.80 0.31
N ALA A 338 -23.48 -5.56 -0.78
CA ALA A 338 -22.95 -6.92 -0.74
C ALA A 338 -21.47 -6.95 -0.30
N ARG A 339 -20.66 -5.98 -0.74
CA ARG A 339 -19.28 -5.80 -0.30
C ARG A 339 -19.18 -5.51 1.20
N HIS A 340 -20.05 -4.64 1.72
CA HIS A 340 -20.15 -4.38 3.17
C HIS A 340 -20.50 -5.67 3.94
N ALA A 341 -21.50 -6.43 3.50
CA ALA A 341 -21.86 -7.71 4.13
C ALA A 341 -20.75 -8.76 4.05
N ARG A 342 -19.93 -8.77 2.99
CA ARG A 342 -18.76 -9.64 2.88
C ARG A 342 -17.69 -9.23 3.90
N LEU A 343 -17.31 -7.95 3.93
CA LEU A 343 -16.29 -7.44 4.85
C LEU A 343 -16.68 -7.61 6.33
N GLN A 344 -17.98 -7.53 6.64
CA GLN A 344 -18.48 -7.87 7.97
C GLN A 344 -18.23 -9.35 8.33
N ARG A 345 -18.44 -10.28 7.39
CA ARG A 345 -18.14 -11.71 7.60
C ARG A 345 -16.64 -11.96 7.72
N ASP A 346 -15.83 -11.31 6.88
CA ASP A 346 -14.37 -11.41 6.92
C ASP A 346 -13.82 -10.92 8.28
N ALA A 347 -14.37 -9.83 8.83
CA ALA A 347 -14.01 -9.31 10.14
C ALA A 347 -14.38 -10.28 11.27
N ILE A 348 -15.58 -10.89 11.21
CA ILE A 348 -16.00 -11.92 12.17
C ILE A 348 -15.08 -13.14 12.11
N GLU A 349 -14.75 -13.62 10.90
CA GLU A 349 -13.81 -14.72 10.71
C GLU A 349 -12.42 -14.40 11.28
N SER A 350 -11.94 -13.18 11.10
CA SER A 350 -10.66 -12.73 11.66
C SER A 350 -10.65 -12.79 13.20
N ILE A 351 -11.75 -12.39 13.85
CA ILE A 351 -11.90 -12.50 15.30
C ILE A 351 -11.92 -13.97 15.74
N ASP A 352 -12.65 -14.82 15.02
CA ASP A 352 -12.72 -16.25 15.32
C ASP A 352 -11.36 -16.93 15.25
N LYS A 353 -10.57 -16.60 14.22
CA LYS A 353 -9.19 -17.08 14.07
C LYS A 353 -8.29 -16.59 15.21
N ALA A 354 -8.33 -15.30 15.53
CA ALA A 354 -7.51 -14.73 16.61
C ALA A 354 -7.89 -15.33 17.98
N TRP A 355 -9.18 -15.48 18.26
CA TRP A 355 -9.69 -16.06 19.50
C TRP A 355 -9.31 -17.54 19.65
N ALA A 356 -9.45 -18.33 18.58
CA ALA A 356 -9.05 -19.73 18.56
C ALA A 356 -7.53 -19.87 18.73
N ALA A 357 -6.73 -19.08 18.00
CA ALA A 357 -5.28 -19.06 18.12
C ALA A 357 -4.84 -18.77 19.55
N ARG A 358 -5.44 -17.77 20.19
CA ARG A 358 -5.20 -17.45 21.61
C ARG A 358 -5.55 -18.61 22.54
N THR A 359 -6.79 -19.11 22.48
CA THR A 359 -7.31 -20.11 23.43
C THR A 359 -6.56 -21.44 23.33
N VAL A 360 -6.32 -21.91 22.10
CA VAL A 360 -5.59 -23.16 21.84
C VAL A 360 -4.12 -23.00 22.26
N THR A 361 -3.49 -21.88 21.96
CA THR A 361 -2.07 -21.69 22.27
C THR A 361 -1.82 -21.53 23.78
N VAL A 362 -2.74 -20.90 24.52
CA VAL A 362 -2.68 -20.87 26.00
C VAL A 362 -2.70 -22.29 26.59
N THR A 363 -3.59 -23.15 26.09
CA THR A 363 -3.65 -24.56 26.52
C THR A 363 -2.37 -25.32 26.16
N ARG A 364 -1.82 -25.07 24.96
CA ARG A 364 -0.55 -25.63 24.50
C ARG A 364 0.63 -25.19 25.38
N ILE A 365 0.68 -23.94 25.80
CA ILE A 365 1.73 -23.43 26.71
C ILE A 365 1.71 -24.19 28.04
N ALA A 366 0.53 -24.45 28.61
CA ALA A 366 0.41 -25.20 29.86
C ALA A 366 0.87 -26.66 29.72
N ALA A 367 0.59 -27.31 28.58
CA ALA A 367 1.08 -28.65 28.29
C ALA A 367 2.61 -28.68 28.08
N LEU A 368 3.14 -27.77 27.25
CA LEU A 368 4.58 -27.65 26.99
C LEU A 368 5.38 -27.33 28.25
N THR A 369 4.83 -26.55 29.17
CA THR A 369 5.49 -26.23 30.44
C THR A 369 5.65 -27.49 31.31
N ARG A 370 4.59 -28.30 31.42
CA ARG A 370 4.64 -29.60 32.13
C ARG A 370 5.57 -30.60 31.44
N GLN A 371 5.57 -30.64 30.11
CA GLN A 371 6.50 -31.46 29.33
C GLN A 371 7.95 -31.07 29.65
N LEU A 372 8.26 -29.77 29.68
CA LEU A 372 9.61 -29.28 29.97
C LEU A 372 10.11 -29.68 31.36
N GLU A 373 9.23 -29.67 32.35
CA GLU A 373 9.53 -30.14 33.71
C GLU A 373 9.81 -31.65 33.75
N ALA A 374 9.05 -32.44 32.99
CA ALA A 374 9.26 -33.88 32.86
C ALA A 374 10.58 -34.18 32.12
N ASP A 375 10.80 -33.55 30.96
CA ASP A 375 12.02 -33.71 30.14
C ASP A 375 13.28 -33.39 30.95
N ARG A 376 13.24 -32.33 31.77
CA ARG A 376 14.36 -31.98 32.66
C ARG A 376 14.69 -33.07 33.69
N LYS A 377 13.66 -33.69 34.27
CA LYS A 377 13.84 -34.82 35.22
C LYS A 377 14.37 -36.06 34.49
N THR A 378 13.86 -36.35 33.30
CA THR A 378 14.32 -37.46 32.44
C THR A 378 15.78 -37.30 32.07
N ILE A 379 16.20 -36.11 31.61
CA ILE A 379 17.61 -35.81 31.32
C ILE A 379 18.49 -36.05 32.55
N ALA A 380 18.07 -35.59 33.73
CA ALA A 380 18.84 -35.77 34.95
C ALA A 380 18.99 -37.26 35.36
N ALA A 381 17.95 -38.08 35.12
CA ALA A 381 18.01 -39.52 35.35
C ALA A 381 18.91 -40.22 34.32
N PHE A 382 18.69 -39.98 33.02
CA PHE A 382 19.45 -40.60 31.94
C PHE A 382 20.93 -40.21 31.97
N GLN A 383 21.26 -38.98 32.38
CA GLN A 383 22.64 -38.57 32.59
C GLN A 383 23.34 -39.45 33.64
N LYS A 384 22.70 -39.71 34.78
CA LYS A 384 23.24 -40.57 35.84
C LYS A 384 23.37 -42.02 35.39
N GLU A 385 22.35 -42.56 34.73
CA GLU A 385 22.37 -43.94 34.23
C GLU A 385 23.44 -44.13 33.13
N TYR A 386 23.61 -43.15 32.24
CA TYR A 386 24.67 -43.13 31.24
C TYR A 386 26.06 -43.05 31.89
N GLU A 387 26.19 -42.27 32.97
CA GLU A 387 27.43 -42.19 33.74
C GLU A 387 27.84 -43.54 34.34
N LEU A 388 26.84 -44.31 34.81
CA LEU A 388 26.98 -45.67 35.35
C LEU A 388 27.05 -46.78 34.28
N GLY A 389 26.93 -46.44 33.00
CA GLY A 389 26.93 -47.41 31.89
C GLY A 389 25.64 -48.25 31.79
N GLN A 390 24.56 -47.82 32.44
CA GLN A 390 23.26 -48.52 32.46
C GLN A 390 22.29 -48.01 31.39
N ARG A 391 22.64 -46.94 30.67
CA ARG A 391 21.85 -46.34 29.59
C ARG A 391 22.73 -46.02 28.39
N SER A 392 22.15 -46.02 27.20
CA SER A 392 22.87 -45.69 25.96
C SER A 392 23.08 -44.17 25.79
N LEU A 393 24.14 -43.78 25.06
CA LEU A 393 24.37 -42.37 24.69
C LEU A 393 23.22 -41.83 23.84
N ILE A 394 22.68 -42.64 22.93
CA ILE A 394 21.59 -42.24 22.03
C ILE A 394 20.34 -41.83 22.81
N ASP A 395 20.00 -42.51 23.91
CA ASP A 395 18.87 -42.13 24.77
C ASP A 395 19.07 -40.76 25.42
N LEU A 396 20.27 -40.48 25.94
CA LEU A 396 20.60 -39.20 26.54
C LEU A 396 20.56 -38.06 25.50
N LEU A 397 21.15 -38.28 24.32
CA LEU A 397 21.13 -37.33 23.22
C LEU A 397 19.70 -37.06 22.71
N ASN A 398 18.87 -38.11 22.64
CA ASN A 398 17.46 -37.97 22.26
C ASN A 398 16.65 -37.19 23.31
N ALA A 399 16.87 -37.44 24.61
CA ALA A 399 16.22 -36.68 25.67
C ALA A 399 16.60 -35.19 25.64
N GLN A 400 17.88 -34.87 25.39
CA GLN A 400 18.33 -33.48 25.20
C GLN A 400 17.66 -32.80 24.01
N ASN A 401 17.56 -33.50 22.88
CA ASN A 401 16.87 -32.97 21.69
C ASN A 401 15.37 -32.75 21.94
N GLN A 402 14.68 -33.67 22.64
CA GLN A 402 13.28 -33.51 23.03
C GLN A 402 13.07 -32.25 23.89
N TYR A 403 13.92 -32.05 24.89
CA TYR A 403 13.89 -30.87 25.75
C TYR A 403 14.13 -29.57 24.98
N PHE A 404 15.12 -29.55 24.07
CA PHE A 404 15.40 -28.40 23.23
C PHE A 404 14.21 -28.06 22.30
N ASN A 405 13.63 -29.06 21.65
CA ASN A 405 12.46 -28.88 20.79
C ASN A 405 11.23 -28.39 21.57
N ALA A 406 11.04 -28.87 22.81
CA ALA A 406 10.00 -28.39 23.71
C ALA A 406 10.23 -26.93 24.12
N LEU A 407 11.48 -26.52 24.39
CA LEU A 407 11.85 -25.13 24.68
C LEU A 407 11.62 -24.19 23.50
N VAL A 408 12.00 -24.60 22.29
CA VAL A 408 11.74 -23.84 21.06
C VAL A 408 10.23 -23.68 20.85
N SER A 409 9.48 -24.77 21.03
CA SER A 409 8.01 -24.77 20.90
C SER A 409 7.34 -23.87 21.93
N LEU A 410 7.79 -23.90 23.19
CA LEU A 410 7.24 -23.07 24.28
C LEU A 410 7.52 -21.59 24.04
N THR A 411 8.76 -21.26 23.65
CA THR A 411 9.17 -19.89 23.34
C THR A 411 8.36 -19.32 22.17
N SER A 412 8.16 -20.13 21.12
CA SER A 412 7.35 -19.74 19.97
C SER A 412 5.87 -19.59 20.31
N ALA A 413 5.30 -20.53 21.07
CA ALA A 413 3.91 -20.46 21.52
C ALA A 413 3.63 -19.21 22.38
N ARG A 414 4.57 -18.79 23.24
CA ARG A 414 4.46 -17.55 23.99
C ARG A 414 4.39 -16.32 23.08
N GLY A 415 5.22 -16.27 22.04
CA GLY A 415 5.16 -15.20 21.04
C GLY A 415 3.81 -15.17 20.31
N VAL A 416 3.30 -16.35 19.91
CA VAL A 416 2.00 -16.48 19.23
C VAL A 416 0.84 -15.98 20.09
N VAL A 417 0.79 -16.29 21.39
CA VAL A 417 -0.27 -15.77 22.29
C VAL A 417 -0.21 -14.25 22.39
N VAL A 418 0.98 -13.69 22.62
CA VAL A 418 1.12 -12.24 22.71
C VAL A 418 0.66 -11.57 21.41
N PHE A 419 1.10 -12.08 20.25
CA PHE A 419 0.68 -11.54 18.97
C PHE A 419 -0.83 -11.69 18.73
N ALA A 420 -1.42 -12.83 19.08
CA ALA A 420 -2.86 -13.08 18.95
C ALA A 420 -3.69 -12.09 19.80
N ASP A 421 -3.21 -11.69 20.98
CA ASP A 421 -3.86 -10.68 21.81
C ASP A 421 -3.88 -9.30 21.10
N TYR A 422 -2.77 -8.88 20.49
CA TYR A 422 -2.73 -7.64 19.68
C TYR A 422 -3.56 -7.75 18.40
N GLN A 423 -3.55 -8.92 17.75
CA GLN A 423 -4.37 -9.19 16.57
C GLN A 423 -5.86 -9.08 16.90
N LEU A 424 -6.29 -9.55 18.08
CA LEU A 424 -7.65 -9.41 18.54
C LEU A 424 -8.03 -7.93 18.74
N LEU A 425 -7.18 -7.13 19.39
CA LEU A 425 -7.40 -5.69 19.57
C LEU A 425 -7.47 -4.94 18.22
N ALA A 426 -6.56 -5.24 17.28
CA ALA A 426 -6.55 -4.64 15.96
C ALA A 426 -7.80 -5.02 15.14
N ALA A 427 -8.20 -6.30 15.18
CA ALA A 427 -9.41 -6.78 14.52
C ALA A 427 -10.69 -6.18 15.11
N MET A 428 -10.71 -5.82 16.41
CA MET A 428 -11.82 -5.07 17.01
C MET A 428 -11.80 -3.57 16.66
N GLY A 429 -10.66 -3.03 16.20
CA GLY A 429 -10.47 -1.59 15.97
C GLY A 429 -10.18 -0.77 17.23
N THR A 430 -9.68 -1.41 18.29
CA THR A 430 -9.45 -0.82 19.62
C THR A 430 -7.98 -0.82 20.05
N LEU A 431 -7.05 -1.25 19.20
CA LEU A 431 -5.62 -1.30 19.54
C LEU A 431 -5.04 0.10 19.78
N LEU A 432 -5.39 1.11 18.96
CA LEU A 432 -4.95 2.49 19.22
C LEU A 432 -5.51 3.07 20.54
N GLU A 433 -6.77 2.75 20.85
CA GLU A 433 -7.41 3.15 22.10
C GLU A 433 -6.71 2.52 23.31
N TYR A 434 -6.38 1.23 23.21
CA TYR A 434 -5.60 0.52 24.22
C TYR A 434 -4.23 1.18 24.48
N LEU A 435 -3.54 1.59 23.41
CA LEU A 435 -2.25 2.30 23.51
C LEU A 435 -2.37 3.72 24.08
N LYS A 436 -3.60 4.23 24.26
CA LYS A 436 -3.91 5.63 24.56
C LYS A 436 -3.20 6.58 23.59
N SER A 437 -3.01 6.12 22.36
CA SER A 437 -2.44 6.96 21.30
C SER A 437 -3.61 7.60 20.56
N PRO A 438 -3.66 8.94 20.45
CA PRO A 438 -4.69 9.56 19.65
C PRO A 438 -4.55 9.05 18.20
N PRO A 439 -5.65 8.66 17.54
CA PRO A 439 -5.59 8.36 16.13
C PRO A 439 -5.16 9.62 15.35
N PRO A 440 -4.62 9.48 14.13
CA PRO A 440 -4.33 10.62 13.29
C PRO A 440 -5.54 11.54 13.17
N VAL A 441 -5.33 12.86 13.16
CA VAL A 441 -6.42 13.85 13.04
C VAL A 441 -7.30 13.60 11.81
N ASP A 442 -6.71 13.06 10.74
CA ASP A 442 -7.39 12.72 9.48
C ASP A 442 -8.29 11.47 9.58
N ALA A 443 -8.20 10.70 10.67
CA ALA A 443 -9.04 9.52 10.90
C ALA A 443 -10.44 9.85 11.44
N ALA A 444 -10.70 11.12 11.77
CA ALA A 444 -12.03 11.56 12.19
C ALA A 444 -12.97 11.71 10.98
N PRO A 445 -14.22 11.21 11.08
CA PRO A 445 -15.25 11.47 10.08
C PRO A 445 -15.61 12.96 10.05
N VAL A 446 -16.27 13.39 8.99
CA VAL A 446 -16.70 14.78 8.80
C VAL A 446 -17.88 15.10 9.71
N ASP A 447 -17.78 16.18 10.47
CA ASP A 447 -18.88 16.72 11.26
C ASP A 447 -19.97 17.29 10.34
N LEU A 448 -21.22 16.87 10.58
CA LEU A 448 -22.39 17.38 9.88
C LEU A 448 -23.02 18.52 10.67
N GLY A 449 -23.32 19.62 10.00
CA GLY A 449 -24.07 20.74 10.57
C GLY A 449 -25.56 20.43 10.77
N VAL A 450 -26.31 21.43 11.23
CA VAL A 450 -27.73 21.32 11.62
C VAL A 450 -28.65 20.79 10.51
N PHE A 451 -28.27 20.97 9.24
CA PHE A 451 -29.05 20.51 8.08
C PHE A 451 -28.54 19.20 7.46
N GLY A 452 -27.65 18.47 8.15
CA GLY A 452 -27.07 17.22 7.65
C GLY A 452 -26.09 17.42 6.49
N THR A 453 -25.61 18.64 6.27
CA THR A 453 -24.54 18.99 5.33
C THR A 453 -23.26 19.34 6.09
N PRO A 454 -22.06 19.04 5.56
CA PRO A 454 -20.81 19.45 6.18
C PRO A 454 -20.72 20.97 6.33
N ASP A 455 -20.02 21.42 7.38
CA ASP A 455 -19.74 22.84 7.58
C ASP A 455 -19.00 23.43 6.37
N TYR A 456 -19.56 24.50 5.83
CA TYR A 456 -19.10 25.10 4.58
C TYR A 456 -18.20 26.32 4.87
N LYS A 457 -17.00 26.35 4.24
CA LYS A 457 -16.11 27.53 4.25
C LYS A 457 -15.97 28.07 2.83
N ALA A 458 -16.26 29.35 2.66
CA ALA A 458 -16.08 30.03 1.38
C ALA A 458 -14.63 29.86 0.88
N PRO A 459 -14.42 29.54 -0.41
CA PRO A 459 -13.08 29.36 -0.94
C PRO A 459 -12.30 30.68 -0.85
N THR A 460 -11.12 30.65 -0.25
CA THR A 460 -10.18 31.77 -0.31
C THR A 460 -9.50 31.76 -1.68
N LEU A 461 -9.50 32.89 -2.39
CA LEU A 461 -8.67 33.07 -3.59
C LEU A 461 -7.20 32.87 -3.23
N ARG A 462 -6.59 31.77 -3.70
CA ARG A 462 -5.18 31.44 -3.46
C ARG A 462 -4.35 31.82 -4.68
N VAL A 463 -3.52 32.85 -4.55
CA VAL A 463 -2.53 33.25 -5.58
C VAL A 463 -1.30 32.32 -5.55
N LYS A 464 -0.99 31.74 -4.38
CA LYS A 464 0.10 30.77 -4.24
C LYS A 464 -0.46 29.36 -4.40
N LEU A 465 0.06 28.62 -5.38
CA LEU A 465 -0.23 27.21 -5.60
C LEU A 465 0.20 26.39 -4.37
N PRO A 466 -0.53 25.32 -4.01
CA PRO A 466 -0.10 24.42 -2.95
C PRO A 466 1.26 23.81 -3.32
N GLN A 467 2.20 23.85 -2.38
CA GLN A 467 3.47 23.15 -2.55
C GLN A 467 3.25 21.67 -2.31
N THR A 468 3.83 20.83 -3.18
CA THR A 468 3.98 19.40 -2.87
C THR A 468 4.85 19.28 -1.61
N GLY A 469 4.59 18.26 -0.78
CA GLY A 469 5.44 17.99 0.38
C GLY A 469 6.90 17.74 -0.05
N SER A 470 7.79 17.56 0.94
CA SER A 470 9.17 17.15 0.68
C SER A 470 9.21 15.93 -0.26
N GLU A 471 10.07 15.96 -1.27
CA GLU A 471 10.34 14.80 -2.11
C GLU A 471 10.67 13.57 -1.24
N PRO A 472 10.25 12.36 -1.65
CA PRO A 472 10.44 11.16 -0.85
C PRO A 472 11.92 10.95 -0.52
N LEU A 473 12.17 10.24 0.60
CA LEU A 473 13.51 9.93 1.12
C LEU A 473 14.49 9.63 -0.02
N ASN A 474 15.40 10.57 -0.29
CA ASN A 474 16.58 10.29 -1.09
C ASN A 474 17.51 9.50 -0.17
N VAL A 475 17.34 8.17 -0.12
CA VAL A 475 18.24 7.30 0.65
C VAL A 475 19.59 7.39 -0.06
N PRO A 476 20.60 8.08 0.50
CA PRO A 476 21.91 8.08 -0.12
C PRO A 476 22.39 6.63 -0.02
N VAL A 477 22.43 5.91 -1.14
CA VAL A 477 23.08 4.61 -1.20
C VAL A 477 24.55 4.92 -0.93
N PRO A 478 25.12 4.55 0.24
CA PRO A 478 26.53 4.78 0.46
C PRO A 478 27.27 4.05 -0.66
N ALA A 479 28.16 4.77 -1.36
CA ALA A 479 29.01 4.14 -2.36
C ALA A 479 29.66 2.92 -1.70
N PRO A 480 29.72 1.74 -2.39
CA PRO A 480 30.34 0.57 -1.80
C PRO A 480 31.71 0.97 -1.28
N GLU A 481 31.95 0.75 0.01
CA GLU A 481 33.28 0.96 0.58
C GLU A 481 34.26 0.22 -0.33
N ARG A 482 35.21 0.94 -0.92
CA ARG A 482 36.30 0.32 -1.66
C ARG A 482 37.05 -0.52 -0.63
N VAL A 483 36.72 -1.81 -0.56
CA VAL A 483 37.52 -2.78 0.19
C VAL A 483 38.95 -2.58 -0.31
N PRO A 484 39.93 -2.23 0.55
CA PRO A 484 41.30 -2.10 0.11
C PRO A 484 41.67 -3.44 -0.52
N ALA A 485 42.01 -3.41 -1.81
CA ALA A 485 42.50 -4.59 -2.50
C ALA A 485 43.60 -5.19 -1.63
N ARG A 486 43.39 -6.41 -1.12
CA ARG A 486 44.45 -7.14 -0.45
C ARG A 486 45.58 -7.25 -1.48
N LEU A 487 46.67 -6.54 -1.23
CA LEU A 487 47.94 -6.75 -1.92
C LEU A 487 48.44 -8.13 -1.48
N GLY A 488 47.99 -9.17 -2.17
CA GLY A 488 48.31 -10.55 -1.85
C GLY A 488 48.03 -11.42 -3.06
N TYR A 489 49.11 -11.66 -3.82
CA TYR A 489 49.24 -12.52 -5.00
C TYR A 489 48.29 -12.18 -6.15
N ALA A 490 48.87 -11.60 -7.21
CA ALA A 490 48.31 -11.71 -8.54
C ALA A 490 48.24 -13.20 -8.91
N SER A 491 47.12 -13.86 -8.61
CA SER A 491 46.67 -14.98 -9.42
C SER A 491 46.26 -14.38 -10.75
N GLU A 492 46.99 -14.74 -11.78
CA GLU A 492 46.61 -14.66 -13.18
C GLU A 492 45.09 -14.78 -13.32
N ALA A 493 44.45 -13.77 -13.91
CA ALA A 493 43.02 -13.81 -14.17
C ALA A 493 42.72 -15.11 -14.92
N PRO A 494 41.76 -15.95 -14.49
CA PRO A 494 41.34 -17.06 -15.34
C PRO A 494 40.85 -16.44 -16.65
N GLU A 495 41.50 -16.82 -17.76
CA GLU A 495 40.97 -16.51 -19.09
C GLU A 495 39.49 -16.94 -19.11
N PRO A 496 38.61 -16.15 -19.74
CA PRO A 496 37.24 -16.57 -19.89
C PRO A 496 37.25 -17.78 -20.81
N ASP A 497 37.17 -18.99 -20.23
CA ASP A 497 36.89 -20.22 -20.95
C ASP A 497 35.57 -20.00 -21.70
N ALA A 498 35.72 -19.64 -22.97
CA ALA A 498 34.62 -19.40 -23.86
C ALA A 498 33.85 -20.71 -23.99
N PHE A 499 32.53 -20.60 -23.87
CA PHE A 499 31.53 -21.66 -24.04
C PHE A 499 31.55 -22.34 -25.45
N LYS A 500 32.62 -22.17 -26.24
CA LYS A 500 32.78 -22.62 -27.63
C LYS A 500 33.55 -23.94 -27.79
N ASP A 501 34.24 -24.44 -26.76
CA ASP A 501 35.11 -25.62 -26.90
C ASP A 501 34.45 -26.99 -26.64
N ARG A 502 33.11 -27.03 -26.52
CA ARG A 502 32.38 -28.30 -26.31
C ARG A 502 31.95 -29.05 -27.59
N TRP A 503 32.24 -28.53 -28.79
CA TRP A 503 31.88 -29.22 -30.04
C TRP A 503 33.01 -29.15 -31.08
N PRO A 504 33.49 -30.27 -31.63
CA PRO A 504 34.58 -30.26 -32.62
C PRO A 504 34.08 -29.71 -33.96
N THR A 505 34.68 -28.60 -34.39
CA THR A 505 34.51 -28.03 -35.73
C THR A 505 35.15 -28.94 -36.78
N ARG A 506 34.34 -29.61 -37.60
CA ARG A 506 34.81 -30.18 -38.87
C ARG A 506 35.00 -29.04 -39.87
N SER A 507 36.25 -28.71 -40.16
CA SER A 507 36.66 -27.92 -41.32
C SER A 507 36.62 -28.81 -42.57
N ASN A 508 35.72 -28.51 -43.50
CA ASN A 508 35.93 -28.76 -44.93
C ASN A 508 35.23 -27.64 -45.69
N LEU A 509 36.01 -26.67 -46.14
CA LEU A 509 35.62 -25.66 -47.11
C LEU A 509 35.50 -26.29 -48.50
N PRO A 510 34.55 -25.83 -49.31
CA PRO A 510 34.85 -25.52 -50.70
C PRO A 510 34.64 -24.03 -50.97
N THR A 511 35.66 -23.44 -51.59
CA THR A 511 35.72 -22.07 -52.10
C THR A 511 34.63 -21.77 -53.14
N MET A 512 33.99 -20.60 -53.05
CA MET A 512 33.44 -19.91 -54.22
C MET A 512 33.80 -18.42 -54.18
N VAL A 513 34.20 -17.94 -55.34
CA VAL A 513 34.71 -16.61 -55.67
C VAL A 513 33.55 -15.66 -55.96
N GLY A 514 33.66 -14.39 -55.53
CA GLY A 514 32.86 -13.27 -56.04
C GLY A 514 31.73 -12.78 -55.13
N ALA A 515 32.02 -11.82 -54.25
CA ALA A 515 31.01 -11.13 -53.44
C ALA A 515 31.23 -9.60 -53.38
N SER A 516 31.91 -9.02 -54.37
CA SER A 516 32.14 -7.57 -54.48
C SER A 516 31.19 -6.87 -55.46
N GLU A 517 30.21 -7.56 -56.03
CA GLU A 517 29.28 -6.97 -57.02
C GLU A 517 27.90 -6.58 -56.47
N TRP A 518 27.62 -6.82 -55.18
CA TRP A 518 26.25 -6.63 -54.66
C TRP A 518 26.00 -5.26 -53.98
N ILE A 519 27.02 -4.42 -53.80
CA ILE A 519 26.90 -3.17 -53.01
C ILE A 519 26.66 -1.92 -53.89
N THR A 520 26.71 -2.03 -55.22
CA THR A 520 26.70 -0.85 -56.12
C THR A 520 25.37 -0.55 -56.84
N GLN A 521 24.22 -1.07 -56.39
CA GLN A 521 23.00 -0.95 -57.20
C GLN A 521 21.69 -0.64 -56.45
N GLN A 522 21.72 0.25 -55.44
CA GLN A 522 20.47 0.81 -54.86
C GLN A 522 20.44 2.35 -54.78
N ARG A 523 20.99 3.05 -55.77
CA ARG A 523 20.66 4.46 -56.03
C ARG A 523 20.36 4.69 -57.51
N SER A 524 19.08 4.79 -57.87
CA SER A 524 18.58 5.73 -58.89
C SER A 524 17.06 5.72 -58.95
N THR A 525 16.49 6.92 -58.98
CA THR A 525 15.11 7.34 -59.28
C THR A 525 14.76 7.21 -60.77
N ASP A 526 13.50 6.90 -61.09
CA ASP A 526 12.62 7.48 -62.15
C ASP A 526 11.47 6.51 -62.55
N ASP A 527 10.21 6.94 -62.33
CA ASP A 527 8.87 6.63 -62.92
C ASP A 527 8.54 5.33 -63.71
N PRO A 528 7.23 4.99 -63.95
CA PRO A 528 6.07 4.92 -63.06
C PRO A 528 5.32 3.55 -63.15
N VAL A 529 4.36 3.35 -62.27
CA VAL A 529 3.53 2.14 -62.10
C VAL A 529 2.58 1.90 -63.29
N ILE A 530 2.58 0.69 -63.85
CA ILE A 530 1.54 0.18 -64.75
C ILE A 530 0.75 -0.92 -64.02
N LEU A 531 -0.54 -0.65 -63.78
CA LEU A 531 -1.52 -1.64 -63.33
C LEU A 531 -2.06 -2.39 -64.55
N ASN A 532 -2.01 -3.72 -64.53
CA ASN A 532 -2.78 -4.54 -65.46
C ASN A 532 -3.55 -5.63 -64.71
N THR A 533 -4.77 -5.84 -65.19
CA THR A 533 -5.93 -6.45 -64.51
C THR A 533 -6.10 -7.94 -64.81
N SER A 534 -6.46 -8.71 -63.76
CA SER A 534 -7.36 -9.88 -63.73
C SER A 534 -7.01 -11.17 -64.53
N PRO A 535 -7.73 -12.30 -64.32
CA PRO A 535 -8.22 -12.92 -63.07
C PRO A 535 -7.92 -14.45 -63.00
N ALA A 536 -8.13 -15.10 -61.85
CA ALA A 536 -8.87 -16.37 -61.69
C ALA A 536 -8.43 -17.24 -60.49
N THR A 537 -9.46 -17.67 -59.74
CA THR A 537 -9.66 -18.97 -59.06
C THR A 537 -8.78 -19.41 -57.88
N ALA A 538 -9.40 -19.29 -56.69
CA ALA A 538 -9.72 -20.35 -55.73
C ALA A 538 -8.65 -21.42 -55.38
N TYR A 539 -8.18 -21.42 -54.12
CA TYR A 539 -8.44 -22.50 -53.15
C TYR A 539 -7.91 -22.12 -51.75
N ALA A 540 -8.67 -22.53 -50.73
CA ALA A 540 -8.30 -22.81 -49.34
C ALA A 540 -7.21 -21.99 -48.63
N ALA A 541 -7.59 -21.29 -47.56
CA ALA A 541 -6.73 -21.17 -46.38
C ALA A 541 -7.57 -21.27 -45.10
N ASP A 542 -7.28 -22.35 -44.39
CA ASP A 542 -7.77 -22.76 -43.10
C ASP A 542 -7.07 -21.94 -41.98
N ARG A 543 -7.78 -21.80 -40.85
CA ARG A 543 -7.32 -21.49 -39.48
C ARG A 543 -6.82 -20.08 -39.10
N LYS A 544 -7.70 -19.40 -38.36
CA LYS A 544 -7.51 -19.21 -36.91
C LYS A 544 -8.80 -19.65 -36.22
N PRO A 545 -8.76 -20.36 -35.07
CA PRO A 545 -9.04 -19.62 -33.83
C PRO A 545 -8.42 -20.19 -32.54
N HIS A 546 -8.26 -19.26 -31.60
CA HIS A 546 -8.65 -19.30 -30.18
C HIS A 546 -8.74 -20.64 -29.44
N TRP A 547 -7.98 -20.69 -28.35
CA TRP A 547 -7.99 -21.67 -27.27
C TRP A 547 -9.14 -21.37 -26.29
N LEU A 548 -10.01 -22.36 -26.06
CA LEU A 548 -10.81 -22.51 -24.86
C LEU A 548 -11.05 -24.01 -24.70
N ALA A 549 -10.70 -24.51 -23.51
CA ALA A 549 -11.18 -25.69 -22.79
C ALA A 549 -11.66 -26.92 -23.59
N THR A 550 -11.08 -28.09 -23.29
CA THR A 550 -11.81 -29.15 -22.56
C THR A 550 -10.85 -30.28 -22.18
N ALA A 551 -10.85 -30.60 -20.89
CA ALA A 551 -10.34 -31.84 -20.34
C ALA A 551 -11.29 -33.01 -20.68
N PHE A 552 -10.75 -34.22 -20.52
CA PHE A 552 -11.36 -35.56 -20.57
C PHE A 552 -11.34 -36.28 -21.93
N GLU A 553 -10.35 -37.17 -22.05
CA GLU A 553 -10.38 -38.36 -22.91
C GLU A 553 -11.48 -39.34 -22.47
N PRO A 554 -11.99 -40.14 -23.40
CA PRO A 554 -12.30 -41.53 -23.13
C PRO A 554 -11.50 -42.48 -24.02
N VAL A 555 -10.83 -43.43 -23.36
CA VAL A 555 -10.26 -44.64 -23.95
C VAL A 555 -11.39 -45.55 -24.42
N GLN A 556 -11.29 -46.06 -25.65
CA GLN A 556 -12.19 -47.07 -26.22
C GLN A 556 -12.03 -48.43 -25.53
N ARG A 557 -13.14 -49.02 -25.09
CA ARG A 557 -13.65 -50.31 -25.58
C ARG A 557 -15.13 -50.45 -25.30
#